data_AF-A0A257GZS8-F1
#
_entry.id   AF-A0A257GZS8-F1
#
_cell.length_a   1.000
_cell.length_b   1.000
_cell.length_c   1.000
_cell.angle_alpha   90.00
_cell.angle_beta   90.00
_cell.angle_gamma   90.00
#
_symmetry.space_group_name_H-M   'P 1'
#
loop_
_entity.id
_entity.type
_entity.pdbx_description
1 polymer ?
#
loop_
_entity_poly.entity_id
_entity_poly.type
_entity_poly.pdbx_seq_one_letter_code
_entity_poly.pdbx_strand_id
1 'polypeptide(L)' 'MDFSVESLETPALTKAQLADMLFEQIGLNKRESKDMIDAFFDLIAAS' A
#
# COMPACT_ATOMS: atom_id res chain seq x y z
N MET A 1 2.21 18.21 -13.52
CA MET A 1 3.08 17.49 -12.57
C MET A 1 3.69 16.35 -13.35
N ASP A 2 4.91 16.56 -13.83
CA ASP A 2 5.70 15.53 -14.47
C ASP A 2 6.14 14.56 -13.38
N PHE A 3 5.49 13.39 -13.29
CA PHE A 3 5.99 12.32 -12.44
C PHE A 3 7.20 11.73 -13.17
N SER A 4 8.34 12.38 -13.00
CA SER A 4 9.64 11.82 -13.36
C SER A 4 9.78 10.46 -12.70
N VAL A 5 9.56 9.40 -13.48
CA VAL A 5 9.86 8.00 -13.12
C VAL A 5 11.38 7.79 -13.21
N GLU A 6 12.14 8.72 -12.60
CA GLU A 6 13.59 8.69 -12.58
C GLU A 6 14.02 7.69 -11.51
N SER A 7 14.47 6.53 -11.99
CA SER A 7 14.99 5.38 -11.24
C SER A 7 13.95 4.36 -10.76
N LEU A 8 13.56 3.45 -11.66
CA LEU A 8 12.88 2.17 -11.36
C LEU A 8 13.82 1.15 -10.67
N GLU A 9 14.81 1.62 -9.90
CA GLU A 9 15.66 0.77 -9.06
C GLU A 9 15.03 0.48 -7.68
N THR A 10 13.87 1.08 -7.38
CA THR A 10 13.10 0.73 -6.19
C THR A 10 12.33 -0.57 -6.43
N PRO A 11 12.45 -1.59 -5.56
CA PRO A 11 11.68 -2.82 -5.68
C PRO A 11 10.18 -2.49 -5.76
N ALA A 12 9.46 -3.22 -6.63
CA ALA A 12 8.03 -3.01 -6.83
C ALA A 12 7.28 -3.15 -5.49
N LEU A 13 6.59 -2.08 -5.10
CA LEU A 13 5.82 -2.07 -3.86
C LEU A 13 4.55 -2.90 -4.05
N THR A 14 4.40 -3.93 -3.23
CA THR A 14 3.26 -4.85 -3.27
C THR A 14 2.23 -4.51 -2.20
N LYS A 15 0.98 -4.93 -2.41
CA LYS A 15 -0.08 -4.84 -1.37
C LYS A 15 0.33 -5.51 -0.05
N ALA A 16 1.10 -6.60 -0.12
CA ALA A 16 1.59 -7.29 1.08
C ALA A 16 2.55 -6.42 1.88
N GLN A 17 3.52 -5.78 1.20
CA GLN A 17 4.46 -4.86 1.84
C GLN A 17 3.74 -3.66 2.46
N LEU A 18 2.70 -3.13 1.80
CA LEU A 18 1.88 -2.06 2.36
C LEU A 18 1.13 -2.49 3.64
N ALA A 19 0.56 -3.70 3.65
CA ALA A 19 -0.09 -4.24 4.84
C ALA A 19 0.91 -4.49 5.99
N ASP A 20 2.11 -4.98 5.68
CA ASP A 20 3.17 -5.15 6.67
C ASP A 20 3.63 -3.79 7.23
N MET A 21 3.74 -2.75 6.40
CA MET A 21 4.05 -1.39 6.87
C MET A 21 2.97 -0.84 7.82
N LEU A 22 1.68 -1.09 7.55
CA LEU A 22 0.60 -0.70 8.46
C LEU A 22 0.68 -1.45 9.79
N PHE A 23 1.01 -2.74 9.75
CA PHE A 23 1.23 -3.53 10.96
C PHE A 23 2.42 -2.99 11.77
N GLU A 24 3.56 -2.71 11.13
CA GLU A 24 4.79 -2.28 11.82
C GLU A 24 4.74 -0.83 12.30
N GLN A 25 4.19 0.09 11.49
CA GLN A 25 4.22 1.52 11.82
C GLN A 25 3.01 1.99 12.62
N ILE A 26 1.84 1.40 12.39
CA ILE A 26 0.58 1.81 13.05
C ILE A 26 0.20 0.83 14.16
N GLY A 27 0.75 -0.40 14.15
CA GLY A 27 0.40 -1.43 15.14
C GLY A 27 -0.97 -2.06 14.91
N LEU A 28 -1.55 -1.88 13.71
CA LEU A 28 -2.77 -2.57 13.30
C LEU A 28 -2.55 -4.08 13.31
N ASN A 29 -3.58 -4.89 13.56
CA ASN A 29 -3.41 -6.32 13.42
C ASN A 29 -3.22 -6.71 11.94
N LYS A 30 -2.61 -7.88 11.66
CA LYS A 30 -2.32 -8.31 10.27
C LYS A 30 -3.55 -8.45 9.37
N ARG A 31 -4.68 -8.88 9.93
CA ARG A 31 -5.96 -8.97 9.22
C ARG A 31 -6.52 -7.58 8.92
N GLU A 32 -6.57 -6.70 9.92
CA GLU A 32 -7.02 -5.30 9.77
C GLU A 32 -6.18 -4.53 8.76
N SER A 33 -4.85 -4.73 8.78
CA SER A 33 -3.94 -4.09 7.84
C SER A 33 -4.22 -4.50 6.40
N LYS A 34 -4.49 -5.80 6.19
CA LYS A 34 -4.88 -6.30 4.87
C LYS A 34 -6.23 -5.75 4.43
N ASP A 35 -7.24 -5.82 5.30
CA ASP A 35 -8.59 -5.36 5.00
C ASP A 35 -8.62 -3.84 4.70
N MET A 36 -7.79 -3.05 5.40
CA MET A 36 -7.65 -1.61 5.17
C MET A 36 -7.04 -1.30 3.79
N ILE A 37 -5.99 -2.02 3.38
CA ILE A 37 -5.36 -1.83 2.07
C ILE A 37 -6.32 -2.24 0.94
N ASP A 38 -7.00 -3.37 1.08
CA ASP A 38 -7.94 -3.82 0.05
C ASP A 38 -9.11 -2.84 -0.08
N ALA A 39 -9.71 -2.39 1.03
CA ALA A 39 -10.76 -1.38 1.01
C ALA A 39 -10.30 -0.04 0.42
N PHE A 40 -9.06 0.38 0.70
CA PHE A 40 -8.48 1.61 0.15
C PHE A 40 -8.38 1.57 -1.37
N PHE A 41 -7.85 0.47 -1.92
CA PHE A 41 -7.74 0.32 -3.37
C PHE A 41 -9.09 0.13 -4.05
N ASP A 42 -10.04 -0.55 -3.40
CA ASP A 42 -11.41 -0.68 -3.91
C ASP A 42 -12.11 0.68 -3.96
N LEU A 43 -11.91 1.53 -2.95
CA LEU A 43 -12.43 2.91 -2.94
C LEU A 43 -11.84 3.76 -4.08
N ILE A 44 -10.54 3.64 -4.33
CA ILE A 44 -9.89 4.35 -5.45
C ILE A 44 -10.42 3.83 -6.79
N ALA A 45 -10.57 2.52 -6.95
CA ALA A 45 -11.05 1.93 -8.19
C ALA A 45 -12.53 2.27 -8.49
N ALA A 46 -13.32 2.55 -7.44
CA ALA A 46 -14.70 2.99 -7.55
C ALA A 46 -14.86 4.50 -7.86
N SER A 47 -13.76 5.27 -7.95
CA SER A 47 -13.77 6.72 -8.22
C SER A 47 -13.51 7.10 -9.67
#